data_AF-A0A438EI31-F1
#
_entry.id   AF-A0A438EI31-F1
#
_cell.length_a   1.000
_cell.length_b   1.000
_cell.length_c   1.000
_cell.angle_alpha   90.00
_cell.angle_beta   90.00
_cell.angle_gamma   90.00
#
_symmetry.space_group_name_H-M   'P 1'
#
loop_
_entity.id
_entity.type
_entity.pdbx_description
1 polymer ?
#
loop_
_entity_poly.entity_id
_entity_poly.type
_entity_poly.pdbx_seq_one_letter_code
_entity_poly.pdbx_strand_id
1 'polypeptide(L)'
;MHIASRKKKGYISGRKVAPAGDDPNIDEWGTEDTLVKSWLINSRIDRLMSLFVQCGTTKESHQGGRPLAEYYNELSSIFMELDYLRPNDMTYIADIEKQRKHTAEDWVYIFLAGLDHSLDQVSGCVLSTSPLPSLEEAYSLVRREAHRQVTMGTEDYFESSAMAIHKNNTQPTTFTPIDSSSRFCTHCNSTRHIIDVCWRKHGYPEWYKLKQAEMKNKK
;
A
#
# COMPACT_ATOMS: atom_id res chain seq x y z
N MET A 1 -8.08 -13.33 -24.91
CA MET A 1 -8.47 -14.16 -26.08
C MET A 1 -9.93 -14.61 -25.86
N HIS A 2 -10.89 -14.33 -26.76
CA HIS A 2 -12.32 -14.54 -26.48
C HIS A 2 -12.85 -15.92 -26.93
N ILE A 3 -13.17 -16.79 -25.96
CA ILE A 3 -13.65 -18.17 -26.14
C ILE A 3 -15.03 -18.22 -26.85
N ALA A 4 -15.85 -17.18 -26.67
CA ALA A 4 -17.15 -17.04 -27.33
C ALA A 4 -17.03 -16.87 -28.85
N SER A 5 -16.02 -16.12 -29.32
CA SER A 5 -15.77 -15.89 -30.75
C SER A 5 -15.34 -17.16 -31.49
N ARG A 6 -14.87 -18.19 -30.77
CA ARG A 6 -14.48 -19.49 -31.32
C ARG A 6 -15.57 -20.57 -31.21
N LYS A 7 -16.79 -20.20 -30.80
CA LYS A 7 -17.92 -21.12 -30.59
C LYS A 7 -17.62 -22.27 -29.60
N LYS A 8 -16.59 -22.13 -28.75
CA LYS A 8 -16.19 -23.14 -27.75
C LYS A 8 -16.76 -22.86 -26.34
N LYS A 9 -17.59 -21.84 -26.17
CA LYS A 9 -18.26 -21.50 -24.89
C LYS A 9 -19.07 -22.67 -24.31
N GLY A 10 -19.56 -23.58 -25.15
CA GLY A 10 -20.32 -24.76 -24.74
C GLY A 10 -19.56 -25.74 -23.83
N TYR A 11 -18.23 -25.79 -23.93
CA TYR A 11 -17.37 -26.59 -23.04
C TYR A 11 -17.29 -26.00 -21.61
N ILE A 12 -17.45 -24.69 -21.47
CA ILE A 12 -17.44 -24.00 -20.16
C ILE A 12 -18.83 -23.98 -19.54
N SER A 13 -19.87 -23.76 -20.35
CA SER A 13 -21.26 -23.68 -19.88
C SER A 13 -21.93 -25.04 -19.70
N GLY A 14 -21.20 -26.15 -19.85
CA GLY A 14 -21.72 -27.52 -19.71
C GLY A 14 -22.71 -27.97 -20.79
N ARG A 15 -22.92 -27.17 -21.85
CA ARG A 15 -23.85 -27.51 -22.96
C ARG A 15 -23.29 -28.60 -23.87
N LYS A 16 -21.97 -28.71 -23.95
CA LYS A 16 -21.30 -29.85 -24.58
C LYS A 16 -20.94 -30.86 -23.47
N VAL A 17 -21.77 -31.88 -23.32
CA VAL A 17 -21.58 -32.94 -22.32
C VAL A 17 -20.53 -33.93 -22.81
N ALA A 18 -19.75 -34.49 -21.89
CA ALA A 18 -18.79 -35.55 -22.21
C ALA A 18 -19.52 -36.76 -22.84
N PRO A 19 -19.09 -37.23 -24.02
CA PRO A 19 -19.62 -38.45 -24.63
C PRO A 19 -19.37 -39.68 -23.75
N ALA A 20 -20.17 -40.74 -23.94
CA ALA A 20 -19.96 -42.01 -23.23
C ALA A 20 -18.67 -42.71 -23.70
N GLY A 21 -18.09 -43.57 -22.86
CA GLY A 21 -16.77 -44.19 -23.07
C GLY A 21 -16.57 -44.94 -24.40
N ASP A 22 -17.66 -45.38 -25.03
CA ASP A 22 -17.64 -46.11 -26.30
C ASP A 22 -17.97 -45.22 -27.53
N ASP A 23 -18.12 -43.91 -27.34
CA ASP A 23 -18.46 -42.97 -28.41
C ASP A 23 -17.21 -42.63 -29.27
N PRO A 24 -17.26 -42.78 -30.61
CA PRO A 24 -16.16 -42.42 -31.51
C PRO A 24 -15.68 -40.96 -31.37
N ASN A 25 -16.52 -40.07 -30.86
CA ASN A 25 -16.26 -38.63 -30.72
C ASN A 25 -15.62 -38.27 -29.36
N ILE A 26 -15.34 -39.25 -28.49
CA ILE A 26 -14.74 -39.00 -27.17
C ILE A 26 -13.33 -38.42 -27.28
N ASP A 27 -12.57 -38.86 -28.29
CA ASP A 27 -11.19 -38.43 -28.52
C ASP A 27 -11.12 -36.99 -29.07
N GLU A 28 -12.02 -36.65 -29.99
CA GLU A 28 -12.16 -35.29 -30.53
C GLU A 28 -12.70 -34.32 -29.45
N TRP A 29 -13.70 -34.74 -28.66
CA TRP A 29 -14.17 -33.97 -27.51
C TRP A 29 -13.06 -33.73 -26.48
N GLY A 30 -12.27 -34.76 -26.15
CA GLY A 30 -11.15 -34.66 -25.21
C GLY A 30 -10.04 -33.73 -25.70
N THR A 31 -9.75 -33.75 -27.01
CA THR A 31 -8.78 -32.86 -27.64
C THR A 31 -9.25 -31.40 -27.59
N GLU A 32 -10.52 -31.15 -27.92
CA GLU A 32 -11.09 -29.80 -27.85
C GLU A 32 -11.22 -29.27 -26.42
N ASP A 33 -11.58 -30.13 -25.47
CA ASP A 33 -11.64 -29.79 -24.04
C ASP A 33 -10.25 -29.46 -23.48
N THR A 34 -9.24 -30.24 -23.85
CA THR A 34 -7.83 -29.99 -23.48
C THR A 34 -7.32 -28.68 -24.08
N LEU A 35 -7.71 -28.35 -25.31
CA LEU A 35 -7.37 -27.07 -25.95
C LEU A 35 -8.06 -25.88 -25.29
N VAL A 36 -9.34 -26.01 -24.91
CA VAL A 36 -10.07 -24.97 -24.18
C VAL A 36 -9.45 -24.75 -22.80
N LYS A 37 -9.10 -25.82 -22.08
CA LYS A 37 -8.36 -25.77 -20.81
C LYS A 37 -6.99 -25.10 -20.99
N SER A 38 -6.24 -25.49 -22.02
CA SER A 38 -4.96 -24.86 -22.38
C SER A 38 -5.11 -23.37 -22.67
N TRP A 39 -6.17 -22.93 -23.36
CA TRP A 39 -6.41 -21.52 -23.63
C TRP A 39 -6.84 -20.72 -22.40
N LEU A 40 -7.60 -21.33 -21.48
CA LEU A 40 -7.93 -20.75 -20.18
C LEU A 40 -6.65 -20.55 -19.34
N ILE A 41 -5.80 -21.58 -19.28
CA ILE A 41 -4.50 -21.56 -18.59
C ILE A 41 -3.55 -20.52 -19.22
N ASN A 42 -3.59 -20.36 -20.54
CA ASN A 42 -2.74 -19.43 -21.28
C ASN A 42 -3.26 -17.99 -21.35
N SER A 43 -4.46 -17.68 -20.83
CA SER A 43 -5.04 -16.31 -20.87
C SER A 43 -4.59 -15.40 -19.70
N ARG A 44 -3.41 -15.70 -19.13
CA ARG A 44 -2.44 -14.80 -18.46
C ARG A 44 -2.53 -14.47 -16.96
N ILE A 45 -3.61 -14.72 -16.22
CA ILE A 45 -3.64 -14.37 -14.77
C ILE A 45 -3.59 -15.61 -13.86
N ASP A 46 -4.01 -16.78 -14.34
CA ASP A 46 -4.14 -17.98 -13.50
C ASP A 46 -2.90 -18.86 -13.35
N ARG A 47 -1.78 -18.61 -14.06
CA ARG A 47 -0.59 -19.47 -13.88
C ARG A 47 0.18 -19.13 -12.60
N LEU A 48 0.25 -17.85 -12.25
CA LEU A 48 0.72 -17.41 -10.94
C LEU A 48 -0.31 -17.73 -9.86
N MET A 49 -1.60 -17.42 -10.08
CA MET A 49 -2.64 -17.72 -9.10
C MET A 49 -2.84 -19.22 -8.87
N SER A 50 -2.72 -20.11 -9.88
CA SER A 50 -2.85 -21.56 -9.67
C SER A 50 -1.63 -22.17 -8.98
N LEU A 51 -0.41 -21.68 -9.22
CA LEU A 51 0.77 -22.06 -8.43
C LEU A 51 0.71 -21.48 -7.01
N PHE A 52 0.21 -20.25 -6.86
CA PHE A 52 -0.13 -19.63 -5.56
C PHE A 52 -1.18 -20.45 -4.79
N VAL A 53 -2.17 -21.00 -5.47
CA VAL A 53 -3.23 -21.84 -4.88
C VAL A 53 -2.73 -23.26 -4.59
N GLN A 54 -1.75 -23.76 -5.35
CA GLN A 54 -1.18 -25.10 -5.21
C GLN A 54 -0.10 -25.18 -4.12
N CYS A 55 0.67 -24.10 -3.90
CA CYS A 55 1.39 -23.85 -2.65
C CYS A 55 0.37 -23.33 -1.64
N GLY A 56 -0.37 -24.23 -0.96
CA GLY A 56 -1.56 -23.96 -0.14
C GLY A 56 -1.44 -22.97 1.04
N THR A 57 -0.46 -22.06 1.03
CA THR A 57 -0.13 -21.11 2.09
C THR A 57 -0.66 -19.69 1.85
N THR A 58 -1.11 -19.32 0.64
CA THR A 58 -1.30 -17.88 0.31
C THR A 58 -2.73 -17.39 0.13
N LYS A 59 -3.76 -18.25 0.21
CA LYS A 59 -5.14 -17.73 0.37
C LYS A 59 -5.35 -17.01 1.70
N GLU A 60 -4.35 -17.06 2.60
CA GLU A 60 -4.37 -16.44 3.93
C GLU A 60 -3.20 -15.48 4.21
N SER A 61 -2.22 -15.30 3.30
CA SER A 61 -1.13 -14.34 3.51
C SER A 61 -1.60 -12.93 3.13
N HIS A 62 -2.54 -12.40 3.91
CA HIS A 62 -2.78 -10.97 4.01
C HIS A 62 -1.91 -10.43 5.15
N GLN A 63 -1.56 -9.15 5.10
CA GLN A 63 -0.86 -8.51 6.21
C GLN A 63 -1.66 -8.72 7.49
N GLY A 64 -2.98 -8.45 7.47
CA GLY A 64 -3.91 -8.85 8.52
C GLY A 64 -3.57 -8.24 9.87
N GLY A 65 -3.08 -6.99 9.86
CA GLY A 65 -2.60 -6.30 11.05
C GLY A 65 -1.23 -6.77 11.58
N ARG A 66 -0.59 -7.75 10.93
CA ARG A 66 0.79 -8.15 11.26
C ARG A 66 1.78 -7.05 10.84
N PRO A 67 2.97 -6.98 11.45
CA PRO A 67 4.01 -6.07 11.02
C PRO A 67 4.34 -6.25 9.54
N LEU A 68 4.41 -5.14 8.79
CA LEU A 68 4.70 -5.14 7.35
C LEU A 68 5.97 -5.93 6.98
N ALA A 69 6.98 -5.91 7.86
CA ALA A 69 8.23 -6.65 7.67
C ALA A 69 8.03 -8.18 7.72
N GLU A 70 7.15 -8.68 8.60
CA GLU A 70 6.86 -10.11 8.69
C GLU A 70 6.16 -10.60 7.42
N TYR A 71 5.15 -9.86 6.96
CA TYR A 71 4.44 -10.13 5.72
C TYR A 71 5.38 -10.13 4.50
N TYR A 72 6.24 -9.12 4.39
CA TYR A 72 7.20 -9.03 3.28
C TYR A 72 8.19 -10.20 3.26
N ASN A 73 8.67 -10.63 4.44
CA ASN A 73 9.61 -11.74 4.54
C ASN A 73 8.94 -13.08 4.17
N GLU A 74 7.70 -13.30 4.61
CA GLU A 74 6.91 -14.48 4.26
C GLU A 74 6.71 -14.57 2.74
N LEU A 75 6.26 -13.47 2.11
CA LEU A 75 6.12 -13.38 0.67
C LEU A 75 7.44 -13.58 -0.08
N SER A 76 8.52 -12.96 0.40
CA SER A 76 9.85 -13.11 -0.21
C SER A 76 10.32 -14.56 -0.17
N SER A 77 10.05 -15.28 0.93
CA SER A 77 10.34 -16.71 1.04
C SER A 77 9.59 -17.53 0.00
N ILE A 78 8.30 -17.24 -0.19
CA ILE A 78 7.45 -17.92 -1.18
C ILE A 78 7.94 -17.62 -2.60
N PHE A 79 8.28 -16.37 -2.91
CA PHE A 79 8.80 -16.00 -4.23
C PHE A 79 10.12 -16.71 -4.54
N MET A 80 11.03 -16.80 -3.56
CA MET A 80 12.30 -17.54 -3.72
C MET A 80 12.04 -19.03 -3.98
N GLU A 81 11.09 -19.65 -3.29
CA GLU A 81 10.73 -21.05 -3.51
C GLU A 81 10.12 -21.26 -4.91
N LEU A 82 9.26 -20.33 -5.35
CA LEU A 82 8.69 -20.36 -6.70
C LEU A 82 9.74 -20.17 -7.80
N ASP A 83 10.73 -19.31 -7.58
CA ASP A 83 11.88 -19.15 -8.48
C ASP A 83 12.72 -20.43 -8.56
N TYR A 84 12.95 -21.07 -7.42
CA TYR A 84 13.71 -22.32 -7.35
C TYR A 84 12.99 -23.47 -8.08
N LEU A 85 11.67 -23.58 -7.89
CA LEU A 85 10.85 -24.61 -8.53
C LEU A 85 10.62 -24.36 -10.03
N ARG A 86 11.00 -23.18 -10.54
CA ARG A 86 10.84 -22.81 -11.95
C ARG A 86 12.18 -22.43 -12.59
N PRO A 87 13.03 -23.42 -12.92
CA PRO A 87 14.16 -23.22 -13.82
C PRO A 87 13.67 -22.58 -15.13
N ASN A 88 14.37 -21.55 -15.59
CA ASN A 88 14.05 -20.90 -16.86
C ASN A 88 14.71 -21.67 -18.01
N ASP A 89 13.90 -22.45 -18.73
CA ASP A 89 14.37 -23.24 -19.88
C ASP A 89 14.54 -22.40 -21.17
N MET A 90 14.29 -21.07 -21.12
CA MET A 90 14.46 -20.20 -22.28
C MET A 90 15.93 -20.03 -22.62
N THR A 91 16.24 -20.14 -23.92
CA THR A 91 17.60 -20.08 -24.45
C THR A 91 17.98 -18.70 -25.01
N TYR A 92 17.00 -17.82 -25.24
CA TYR A 92 17.22 -16.49 -25.82
C TYR A 92 17.22 -15.38 -24.76
N ILE A 93 18.28 -14.56 -24.75
CA ILE A 93 18.54 -13.56 -23.70
C ILE A 93 17.41 -12.53 -23.58
N ALA A 94 16.88 -12.03 -24.70
CA ALA A 94 15.83 -10.99 -24.64
C ALA A 94 14.50 -11.53 -24.07
N ASP A 95 14.20 -12.81 -24.30
CA ASP A 95 13.00 -13.45 -23.75
C ASP A 95 13.16 -13.71 -22.26
N ILE A 96 14.37 -14.04 -21.80
CA ILE A 96 14.71 -14.14 -20.38
C ILE A 96 14.50 -12.80 -19.68
N GLU A 97 15.04 -11.70 -20.24
CA GLU A 97 14.89 -10.36 -19.66
C GLU A 97 13.42 -9.93 -19.59
N LYS A 98 12.67 -10.17 -20.66
CA LYS A 98 11.23 -9.87 -20.73
C LYS A 98 10.43 -10.68 -19.71
N GLN A 99 10.74 -11.96 -19.55
CA GLN A 99 10.07 -12.81 -18.56
C GLN A 99 10.40 -12.35 -17.14
N ARG A 100 11.67 -12.01 -16.85
CA ARG A 100 12.07 -11.50 -15.53
C ARG A 100 11.33 -10.22 -15.18
N LYS A 101 11.18 -9.31 -16.15
CA LYS A 101 10.41 -8.09 -15.98
C LYS A 101 8.95 -8.38 -15.62
N HIS A 102 8.30 -9.26 -16.38
CA HIS A 102 6.91 -9.62 -16.10
C HIS A 102 6.74 -10.32 -14.75
N THR A 103 7.62 -11.26 -14.40
CA THR A 103 7.59 -11.92 -13.09
C THR A 103 7.77 -10.92 -11.94
N ALA A 104 8.67 -9.95 -12.08
CA ALA A 104 8.88 -8.91 -11.08
C ALA A 104 7.65 -7.98 -10.94
N GLU A 105 7.01 -7.63 -12.06
CA GLU A 105 5.75 -6.88 -12.05
C GLU A 105 4.64 -7.65 -11.30
N ASP A 106 4.52 -8.95 -11.59
CA ASP A 106 3.53 -9.82 -10.97
C ASP A 106 3.71 -9.93 -9.44
N TRP A 107 4.96 -10.01 -8.95
CA TRP A 107 5.23 -10.03 -7.50
C TRP A 107 4.86 -8.73 -6.80
N VAL A 108 5.03 -7.59 -7.47
CA VAL A 108 4.59 -6.29 -6.94
C VAL A 108 3.07 -6.27 -6.82
N TYR A 109 2.34 -6.75 -7.82
CA TYR A 109 0.87 -6.84 -7.73
C TYR A 109 0.42 -7.74 -6.58
N ILE A 110 1.04 -8.90 -6.40
CA ILE A 110 0.71 -9.83 -5.31
C ILE A 110 1.01 -9.19 -3.96
N PHE A 111 2.18 -8.56 -3.80
CA PHE A 111 2.56 -7.87 -2.58
C PHE A 111 1.53 -6.79 -2.22
N LEU A 112 1.17 -5.92 -3.17
CA LEU A 112 0.21 -4.85 -2.96
C LEU A 112 -1.22 -5.36 -2.69
N ALA A 113 -1.63 -6.48 -3.29
CA ALA A 113 -2.96 -7.04 -3.12
C ALA A 113 -3.22 -7.62 -1.73
N GLY A 114 -2.17 -8.03 -1.00
CA GLY A 114 -2.28 -8.53 0.37
C GLY A 114 -1.97 -7.50 1.47
N LEU A 115 -1.72 -6.23 1.13
CA LEU A 115 -1.56 -5.16 2.12
C LEU A 115 -2.87 -4.82 2.84
N ASP A 116 -2.76 -4.27 4.04
CA ASP A 116 -3.92 -3.77 4.77
C ASP A 116 -4.54 -2.53 4.10
N HIS A 117 -5.85 -2.35 4.26
CA HIS A 117 -6.62 -1.27 3.62
C HIS A 117 -6.14 0.14 3.99
N SER A 118 -5.48 0.30 5.15
CA SER A 118 -4.86 1.56 5.57
C SER A 118 -3.72 2.03 4.65
N LEU A 119 -3.16 1.11 3.85
CA LEU A 119 -2.06 1.36 2.93
C LEU A 119 -2.51 1.49 1.46
N ASP A 120 -3.82 1.37 1.19
CA ASP A 120 -4.39 1.43 -0.18
C ASP A 120 -4.00 2.70 -0.93
N GLN A 121 -3.90 3.83 -0.22
CA GLN A 121 -3.48 5.10 -0.82
C GLN A 121 -2.07 4.99 -1.43
N VAL A 122 -1.15 4.34 -0.72
CA VAL A 122 0.22 4.17 -1.22
C VAL A 122 0.32 3.03 -2.22
N SER A 123 -0.50 1.99 -2.11
CA SER A 123 -0.67 0.99 -3.18
C SER A 123 -1.06 1.67 -4.50
N GLY A 124 -2.02 2.60 -4.48
CA GLY A 124 -2.41 3.38 -5.65
C GLY A 124 -1.28 4.26 -6.20
N CYS A 125 -0.49 4.90 -5.34
CA CYS A 125 0.68 5.69 -5.77
C CYS A 125 1.78 4.82 -6.40
N VAL A 126 2.05 3.64 -5.83
CA VAL A 126 3.02 2.69 -6.38
C VAL A 126 2.59 2.23 -7.78
N LEU A 127 1.30 1.88 -7.94
CA LEU A 127 0.73 1.49 -9.24
C LEU A 127 0.71 2.63 -10.27
N SER A 128 0.70 3.88 -9.82
CA SER A 128 0.73 5.07 -10.69
C SER A 128 2.14 5.45 -11.16
N THR A 129 3.18 4.77 -10.66
CA THR A 129 4.58 5.07 -11.02
C THR A 129 4.95 4.33 -12.31
N SER A 130 5.54 5.05 -13.28
CA SER A 130 5.98 4.49 -14.57
C SER A 130 7.48 4.74 -14.79
N PRO A 131 8.32 3.70 -14.94
CA PRO A 131 7.98 2.27 -14.94
C PRO A 131 7.59 1.75 -13.54
N LEU A 132 6.85 0.63 -13.48
CA LEU A 132 6.45 0.01 -12.22
C LEU A 132 7.71 -0.31 -11.39
N PRO A 133 7.77 0.09 -10.11
CA PRO A 133 8.94 -0.12 -9.29
C PRO A 133 9.17 -1.62 -9.04
N SER A 134 10.40 -1.98 -8.70
CA SER A 134 10.73 -3.32 -8.23
C SER A 134 10.05 -3.63 -6.89
N LEU A 135 9.99 -4.92 -6.53
CA LEU A 135 9.41 -5.37 -5.26
C LEU A 135 10.05 -4.70 -4.03
N GLU A 136 11.37 -4.51 -4.05
CA GLU A 136 12.13 -3.88 -2.95
C GLU A 136 11.86 -2.35 -2.86
N GLU A 137 11.75 -1.69 -4.00
CA GLU A 137 11.37 -0.27 -4.06
C GLU A 137 9.92 -0.07 -3.60
N ALA A 138 8.99 -0.91 -4.07
CA ALA A 138 7.60 -0.90 -3.63
C ALA A 138 7.50 -1.10 -2.11
N TYR A 139 8.22 -2.08 -1.55
CA TYR A 139 8.30 -2.29 -0.10
C TYR A 139 8.86 -1.07 0.64
N SER A 140 9.92 -0.45 0.13
CA SER A 140 10.52 0.74 0.76
C SER A 140 9.56 1.94 0.77
N LEU A 141 8.77 2.12 -0.29
CA LEU A 141 7.73 3.16 -0.38
C LEU A 141 6.63 2.92 0.64
N VAL A 142 6.10 1.70 0.69
CA VAL A 142 5.04 1.30 1.64
C VAL A 142 5.53 1.40 3.08
N ARG A 143 6.74 0.92 3.37
CA ARG A 143 7.34 0.99 4.71
C ARG A 143 7.52 2.43 5.19
N ARG A 144 7.98 3.32 4.31
CA ARG A 144 8.11 4.75 4.62
C ARG A 144 6.76 5.37 4.95
N GLU A 145 5.71 5.01 4.22
CA GLU A 145 4.36 5.49 4.50
C GLU A 145 3.81 4.93 5.81
N ALA A 146 3.92 3.62 6.05
CA ALA A 146 3.47 3.01 7.29
C ALA A 146 4.11 3.71 8.51
N HIS A 147 5.40 4.01 8.44
CA HIS A 147 6.09 4.77 9.48
C HIS A 147 5.57 6.22 9.62
N ARG A 148 5.24 6.87 8.50
CA ARG A 148 4.64 8.21 8.48
C ARG A 148 3.26 8.22 9.16
N GLN A 149 2.41 7.23 8.87
CA GLN A 149 1.08 7.12 9.46
C GLN A 149 1.14 6.95 10.99
N VAL A 150 2.02 6.09 11.48
CA VAL A 150 2.27 5.92 12.93
C VAL A 150 2.76 7.21 13.56
N THR A 151 3.71 7.90 12.92
CA THR A 151 4.28 9.16 13.43
C THR A 151 3.25 10.30 13.45
N MET A 152 2.30 10.29 12.49
CA MET A 152 1.28 11.33 12.36
C MET A 152 -0.05 10.98 13.06
N GLY A 153 -0.17 9.80 13.67
CA GLY A 153 -1.35 9.38 14.44
C GLY A 153 -2.61 9.16 13.61
N THR A 154 -2.46 8.78 12.33
CA THR A 154 -3.59 8.51 11.43
C THR A 154 -3.98 7.03 11.48
N GLU A 155 -4.60 6.59 12.56
CA GLU A 155 -5.33 5.31 12.60
C GLU A 155 -6.83 5.63 12.63
N ASP A 156 -7.55 5.08 11.65
CA ASP A 156 -9.01 5.05 11.45
C ASP A 156 -9.81 6.36 11.62
N TYR A 157 -10.15 6.99 10.49
CA TYR A 157 -11.40 7.74 10.38
C TYR A 157 -11.99 7.60 8.96
N PHE A 158 -12.69 6.48 8.71
CA PHE A 158 -13.75 6.46 7.71
C PHE A 158 -14.98 7.11 8.33
N GLU A 159 -15.19 8.40 8.08
CA GLU A 159 -16.55 8.89 7.94
C GLU A 159 -16.60 9.98 6.87
N SER A 160 -17.26 9.62 5.77
CA SER A 160 -17.76 10.55 4.78
C SER A 160 -18.70 11.51 5.48
N SER A 161 -18.28 12.74 5.72
CA SER A 161 -19.15 13.82 6.17
C SER A 161 -18.76 15.11 5.47
N ALA A 162 -19.49 15.39 4.39
CA ALA A 162 -19.58 16.73 3.85
C ALA A 162 -20.24 17.65 4.88
N MET A 163 -19.48 18.66 5.32
CA MET A 163 -19.85 19.94 5.93
C MET A 163 -20.88 19.98 7.08
N ALA A 164 -20.42 20.32 8.29
CA ALA A 164 -20.93 21.46 9.05
C ALA A 164 -20.02 21.78 10.25
N ILE A 165 -19.51 23.01 10.32
CA ILE A 165 -18.86 23.55 11.52
C ILE A 165 -19.97 23.77 12.56
N HIS A 166 -20.25 22.76 13.37
CA HIS A 166 -20.98 22.93 14.63
C HIS A 166 -20.04 22.62 15.80
N LYS A 167 -19.47 23.70 16.34
CA LYS A 167 -18.93 23.74 17.70
C LYS A 167 -20.02 23.24 18.65
N ASN A 168 -19.64 22.40 19.63
CA ASN A 168 -19.92 22.60 21.06
C ASN A 168 -19.31 21.52 21.97
N ASN A 169 -18.25 21.93 22.68
CA ASN A 169 -18.02 21.76 24.12
C ASN A 169 -17.86 20.33 24.72
N THR A 170 -16.64 19.88 25.01
CA THR A 170 -16.01 20.03 26.35
C THR A 170 -14.49 19.80 26.31
N GLN A 171 -13.77 20.87 26.69
CA GLN A 171 -12.34 21.11 26.96
C GLN A 171 -11.30 19.99 26.74
N PRO A 172 -10.25 20.27 25.94
CA PRO A 172 -8.95 20.64 26.54
C PRO A 172 -8.22 21.80 25.84
N THR A 173 -7.57 22.63 26.67
CA THR A 173 -6.40 23.49 26.41
C THR A 173 -6.19 23.97 24.97
N THR A 174 -6.95 24.99 24.59
CA THR A 174 -6.85 25.63 23.29
C THR A 174 -5.65 26.59 23.27
N PHE A 175 -4.56 26.21 22.63
CA PHE A 175 -3.72 27.18 21.91
C PHE A 175 -4.56 27.71 20.74
N THR A 176 -5.48 28.62 21.03
CA THR A 176 -6.08 29.47 20.01
C THR A 176 -4.98 30.35 19.41
N PRO A 177 -4.84 30.47 18.09
CA PRO A 177 -4.22 31.63 17.47
C PRO A 177 -5.07 32.85 17.83
N ILE A 178 -4.82 33.42 19.02
CA ILE A 178 -5.44 34.66 19.45
C ILE A 178 -4.95 35.72 18.48
N ASP A 179 -5.93 36.20 17.72
CA ASP A 179 -5.90 37.41 16.93
C ASP A 179 -5.01 38.46 17.60
N SER A 180 -4.07 38.97 16.82
CA SER A 180 -2.84 39.63 17.27
C SER A 180 -3.07 40.98 17.99
N SER A 181 -4.33 41.37 18.24
CA SER A 181 -4.69 42.62 18.90
C SER A 181 -5.03 42.54 20.40
N SER A 182 -5.19 41.34 20.99
CA SER A 182 -5.76 41.21 22.35
C SER A 182 -4.75 40.93 23.49
N ARG A 183 -3.45 40.74 23.21
CA ARG A 183 -2.47 40.39 24.26
C ARG A 183 -1.94 41.63 25.00
N PHE A 184 -2.79 42.26 25.80
CA PHE A 184 -2.42 43.40 26.65
C PHE A 184 -2.05 42.96 28.07
N CYS A 185 -0.89 43.41 28.55
CA CYS A 185 -0.43 43.18 29.92
C CYS A 185 -0.86 44.34 30.80
N THR A 186 -1.72 44.07 31.78
CA THR A 186 -2.18 45.05 32.78
C THR A 186 -1.07 45.52 33.74
N HIS A 187 0.04 44.80 33.83
CA HIS A 187 1.15 45.12 34.75
C HIS A 187 2.24 46.02 34.13
N CYS A 188 2.45 45.95 32.81
CA CYS A 188 3.46 46.76 32.11
C CYS A 188 2.89 47.54 30.92
N ASN A 189 1.56 47.59 30.81
CA ASN A 189 0.81 48.33 29.78
C ASN A 189 1.24 48.01 28.34
N SER A 190 1.69 46.77 28.07
CA SER A 190 2.27 46.37 26.78
C SER A 190 1.35 45.41 26.01
N THR A 191 1.20 45.63 24.71
CA THR A 191 0.26 44.91 23.81
C THR A 191 0.81 43.63 23.18
N ARG A 192 1.89 43.06 23.74
CA ARG A 192 2.55 41.85 23.18
C ARG A 192 2.43 40.59 24.04
N HIS A 193 1.95 40.69 25.28
CA HIS A 193 1.85 39.57 26.21
C HIS A 193 0.76 39.85 27.26
N ILE A 194 0.27 38.82 27.95
CA ILE A 194 -0.66 38.94 29.08
C ILE A 194 0.11 38.97 30.41
N ILE A 195 -0.56 39.37 31.52
CA ILE A 195 0.07 39.51 32.84
C ILE A 195 0.81 38.25 33.31
N ASP A 196 0.30 37.06 32.97
CA ASP A 196 0.87 35.76 33.39
C ASP A 196 2.22 35.44 32.76
N VAL A 197 2.58 36.10 31.65
CA VAL A 197 3.85 35.93 30.94
C VAL A 197 4.74 37.17 31.02
N CYS A 198 4.39 38.13 31.90
CA CYS A 198 5.10 39.39 32.02
C CYS A 198 6.44 39.22 32.76
N TRP A 199 7.56 39.33 32.05
CA TRP A 199 8.90 39.29 32.66
C TRP A 199 9.15 40.43 33.66
N ARG A 200 8.45 41.56 33.55
CA ARG A 200 8.54 42.63 34.57
C ARG A 200 7.93 42.22 35.91
N LYS A 201 6.95 41.31 35.90
CA LYS A 201 6.30 40.77 37.11
C LYS A 201 7.00 39.50 37.60
N HIS A 202 7.27 38.56 36.69
CA HIS A 202 7.80 37.23 37.00
C HIS A 202 9.33 37.14 37.03
N GLY A 203 10.03 38.23 36.69
CA GLY A 203 11.48 38.26 36.55
C GLY A 203 11.94 37.83 35.15
N TYR A 204 13.12 38.31 34.77
CA TYR A 204 13.72 37.99 33.48
C TYR A 204 14.45 36.64 33.54
N PRO A 205 14.24 35.75 32.54
CA PRO A 205 15.02 34.52 32.41
C PRO A 205 16.52 34.77 32.32
N GLU A 206 17.32 33.81 32.79
CA GLU A 206 18.77 33.95 32.87
C GLU A 206 19.44 34.18 31.50
N TRP A 207 18.94 33.51 30.46
CA TRP A 207 19.42 33.72 29.08
C TRP A 207 19.22 35.17 28.58
N TYR A 208 18.20 35.88 29.07
CA TYR A 208 17.93 37.26 28.66
C TYR A 208 18.90 38.25 29.31
N LYS A 209 19.36 37.95 30.54
CA LYS A 209 20.38 38.75 31.24
C LYS A 209 21.74 38.57 30.58
N LEU A 210 22.10 37.34 30.22
CA LEU A 210 23.35 37.02 29.50
C LEU A 210 23.44 37.77 28.17
N LYS A 211 22.35 37.76 27.39
CA LYS A 211 22.27 38.48 26.11
C LYS A 211 22.42 40.00 26.26
N GLN A 212 21.91 40.60 27.34
CA GLN A 212 22.12 42.02 27.62
C GLN A 212 23.55 42.34 28.03
N ALA A 213 24.22 41.44 28.76
CA ALA A 213 25.63 41.59 29.12
C ALA A 213 26.53 41.52 27.88
N GLU A 214 26.23 40.59 26.95
CA GLU A 214 26.92 40.49 25.66
C GLU A 214 26.75 41.74 24.80
N MET A 215 25.56 42.33 24.75
CA MET A 215 25.32 43.56 23.99
C MET A 215 25.97 44.80 24.62
N LYS A 216 26.18 44.82 25.95
CA LYS A 216 26.91 45.90 26.63
C LYS A 216 28.42 45.81 26.46
N ASN A 217 28.97 44.61 26.34
CA ASN A 217 30.40 44.39 26.06
C ASN A 217 30.79 44.65 24.59
N LYS A 218 29.82 44.92 23.71
CA LYS A 218 30.03 45.15 22.28
C LYS A 218 29.93 46.64 21.89
N LYS A 219 29.96 47.54 22.88
CA LYS A 219 29.93 49.00 22.72
C LYS A 219 31.16 49.59 23.37
#